data_AF-A0AAD8XWE4-F1
#
_entry.id   AF-A0AAD8XWE4-F1
#
_cell.length_a   1.000
_cell.length_b   1.000
_cell.length_c   1.000
_cell.angle_alpha   90.00
_cell.angle_beta   90.00
_cell.angle_gamma   90.00
#
_symmetry.space_group_name_H-M   'P 1'
#
loop_
_entity.id
_entity.type
_entity.pdbx_description
1 polymer ?
#
loop_
_entity_poly.entity_id
_entity_poly.type
_entity_poly.pdbx_seq_one_letter_code
_entity_poly.pdbx_strand_id
1 'polypeptide(L)'
;MMLERSPYPLLTLKLLGSLCPCLEKEEDGAARRAAWSLSSIHVRWHRQSSSSTTSGDNDGNENNGNAMTFIKGFFGGSSSGGIGGGSIESVDGSTIEIIDARGGPQLVMSPPPERAIELGKKRVPLRMIKTIRLAGSGIEMILDNNDTVLKFDVLIPLQFPSDDEEEGPANFDDADDATRNDTMVQLQLLVEWERRRQTRLLTLGIAEDESSEDVENLDNDGGQSSPKRRGMIADKARQVQHFAQREIEMKKQKRDREARKAKYVQGAGGLKYTAIAMANRS
;
A
#
# COMPACT_ATOMS: atom_id res chain seq x y z
N MET A 1 -25.05 -25.79 -10.69
CA MET A 1 -24.38 -25.06 -11.80
C MET A 1 -22.97 -24.75 -11.33
N MET A 2 -21.94 -25.29 -11.99
CA MET A 2 -20.58 -24.85 -11.76
C MET A 2 -20.46 -23.48 -12.42
N LEU A 3 -20.44 -22.41 -11.63
CA LEU A 3 -20.00 -21.11 -12.14
C LEU A 3 -18.58 -21.33 -12.65
N GLU A 4 -18.41 -21.32 -13.98
CA GLU A 4 -17.10 -21.17 -14.59
C GLU A 4 -16.42 -20.01 -13.87
N ARG A 5 -15.20 -20.26 -13.37
CA ARG A 5 -14.48 -19.29 -12.54
C ARG A 5 -14.29 -18.04 -13.38
N SER A 6 -15.13 -17.03 -13.13
CA SER A 6 -14.98 -15.71 -13.72
C SER A 6 -13.54 -15.25 -13.46
N PRO A 7 -12.83 -14.76 -14.49
CA PRO A 7 -11.49 -14.20 -14.31
C PRO A 7 -11.52 -12.93 -13.44
N TYR A 8 -12.71 -12.37 -13.21
CA TYR A 8 -12.97 -11.14 -12.47
C TYR A 8 -13.41 -11.46 -11.02
N PRO A 9 -12.51 -11.28 -10.04
CA PRO A 9 -12.74 -11.77 -8.68
C PRO A 9 -13.64 -10.85 -7.84
N LEU A 10 -13.66 -9.52 -8.07
CA LEU A 10 -14.62 -8.66 -7.35
C LEU A 10 -16.03 -8.81 -7.91
N LEU A 11 -16.18 -9.08 -9.20
CA LEU A 11 -17.44 -9.37 -9.84
C LEU A 11 -17.93 -10.70 -9.29
N THR A 12 -17.03 -11.66 -9.09
CA THR A 12 -17.34 -12.89 -8.37
C THR A 12 -17.77 -12.60 -6.93
N LEU A 13 -17.08 -11.73 -6.18
CA LEU A 13 -17.50 -11.35 -4.83
C LEU A 13 -18.86 -10.62 -4.81
N LYS A 14 -19.08 -9.69 -5.74
CA LYS A 14 -20.30 -8.90 -5.90
C LYS A 14 -21.47 -9.81 -6.28
N LEU A 15 -21.24 -10.72 -7.23
CA LEU A 15 -22.19 -11.69 -7.71
C LEU A 15 -22.50 -12.74 -6.64
N LEU A 16 -21.50 -13.30 -5.96
CA LEU A 16 -21.71 -14.18 -4.81
C LEU A 16 -22.46 -13.48 -3.66
N GLY A 17 -22.35 -12.15 -3.54
CA GLY A 17 -23.14 -11.34 -2.61
C GLY A 17 -24.59 -11.19 -3.01
N SER A 18 -24.84 -11.11 -4.32
CA SER A 18 -26.21 -11.11 -4.86
C SER A 18 -26.84 -12.51 -4.93
N LEU A 19 -26.01 -13.56 -4.88
CA LEU A 19 -26.45 -14.95 -4.79
C LEU A 19 -26.63 -15.36 -3.32
N CYS A 20 -27.46 -16.37 -3.07
CA CYS A 20 -27.80 -16.87 -1.74
C CYS A 20 -26.59 -16.90 -0.77
N PRO A 21 -26.72 -16.38 0.47
CA PRO A 21 -25.68 -16.48 1.52
C PRO A 21 -25.19 -17.90 1.77
N CYS A 22 -26.00 -18.90 1.43
CA CYS A 22 -25.66 -20.32 1.51
C CYS A 22 -24.56 -20.78 0.54
N LEU A 23 -24.25 -19.99 -0.49
CA LEU A 23 -23.17 -20.24 -1.46
C LEU A 23 -21.92 -19.40 -1.18
N GLU A 24 -21.93 -18.65 -0.07
CA GLU A 24 -20.84 -17.79 0.34
C GLU A 24 -19.77 -18.61 1.07
N LYS A 25 -18.51 -18.47 0.64
CA LYS A 25 -17.40 -18.89 1.48
C LYS A 25 -17.28 -17.88 2.62
N GLU A 26 -17.38 -18.37 3.86
CA GLU A 26 -17.32 -17.55 5.08
C GLU A 26 -16.06 -16.65 5.11
N GLU A 27 -14.95 -17.16 4.56
CA GLU A 27 -13.66 -16.46 4.47
C GLU A 27 -13.66 -15.17 3.63
N ASP A 28 -14.59 -15.03 2.68
CA ASP A 28 -14.64 -13.90 1.74
C ASP A 28 -15.69 -12.83 2.12
N GLY A 29 -16.53 -13.10 3.13
CA GLY A 29 -17.66 -12.23 3.47
C GLY A 29 -17.24 -10.83 3.96
N ALA A 30 -16.11 -10.72 4.66
CA ALA A 30 -15.60 -9.43 5.13
C ALA A 30 -15.11 -8.54 3.97
N ALA A 31 -14.36 -9.11 3.01
CA ALA A 31 -13.87 -8.40 1.84
C ALA A 31 -15.03 -7.91 0.95
N ARG A 32 -16.09 -8.71 0.85
CA ARG A 32 -17.29 -8.34 0.11
C ARG A 32 -18.01 -7.14 0.73
N ARG A 33 -18.26 -7.17 2.05
CA ARG A 33 -18.86 -6.03 2.76
C ARG A 33 -18.04 -4.76 2.56
N ALA A 34 -16.71 -4.88 2.64
CA ALA A 34 -15.79 -3.78 2.37
C ALA A 34 -15.87 -3.27 0.92
N ALA A 35 -15.93 -4.15 -0.08
CA ALA A 35 -16.06 -3.74 -1.49
C ALA A 35 -17.36 -2.97 -1.73
N TRP A 36 -18.47 -3.40 -1.11
CA TRP A 36 -19.76 -2.73 -1.22
C TRP A 36 -19.77 -1.36 -0.53
N SER A 37 -19.26 -1.28 0.69
CA SER A 37 -19.23 -0.02 1.44
C SER A 37 -18.36 1.04 0.76
N LEU A 38 -17.28 0.63 0.09
CA LEU A 38 -16.41 1.54 -0.65
C LEU A 38 -17.01 2.07 -1.95
N SER A 39 -18.02 1.40 -2.52
CA SER A 39 -18.57 1.72 -3.86
C SER A 39 -19.38 3.02 -3.97
N SER A 40 -19.47 3.80 -2.89
CA SER A 40 -20.27 5.04 -2.82
C SER A 40 -19.60 6.15 -2.00
N ILE A 41 -18.32 5.99 -1.66
CA ILE A 41 -17.62 6.95 -0.81
C ILE A 41 -17.17 8.14 -1.64
N HIS A 42 -17.59 9.33 -1.18
CA HIS A 42 -17.15 10.61 -1.72
C HIS A 42 -15.80 10.95 -1.11
N VAL A 43 -14.88 11.40 -1.94
CA VAL A 43 -13.52 11.72 -1.53
C VAL A 43 -13.05 13.03 -2.16
N ARG A 44 -12.23 13.75 -1.41
CA ARG A 44 -11.45 14.88 -1.91
C ARG A 44 -10.04 14.40 -2.21
N TRP A 45 -9.64 14.51 -3.46
CA TRP A 45 -8.31 14.08 -3.88
C TRP A 45 -7.25 15.14 -3.59
N HIS A 46 -6.08 14.73 -3.10
CA HIS A 46 -4.94 15.61 -2.93
C HIS A 46 -3.85 15.26 -3.93
N ARG A 47 -3.56 16.19 -4.83
CA ARG A 47 -2.38 16.07 -5.69
C ARG A 47 -1.14 16.24 -4.83
N GLN A 48 -0.33 15.19 -4.73
CA GLN A 48 1.04 15.38 -4.27
C GLN A 48 1.72 16.26 -5.32
N SER A 49 1.95 17.54 -4.99
CA SER A 49 2.89 18.32 -5.78
C SER A 49 4.19 17.53 -5.68
N SER A 50 4.64 16.94 -6.77
CA SER A 50 6.03 16.58 -6.91
C SER A 50 6.76 17.90 -6.72
N SER A 51 7.14 18.23 -5.48
CA SER A 51 8.16 19.22 -5.24
C SER A 51 9.34 18.63 -5.97
N SER A 52 9.55 19.07 -7.21
CA SER A 52 10.79 18.85 -7.89
C SER A 52 11.81 19.38 -6.90
N THR A 53 12.47 18.47 -6.20
CA THR A 53 13.83 18.70 -5.76
C THR A 53 14.55 18.97 -7.06
N THR A 54 14.52 20.23 -7.51
CA THR A 54 15.53 20.82 -8.35
C THR A 54 16.80 20.58 -7.57
N SER A 55 17.41 19.42 -7.80
CA SER A 55 18.83 19.23 -7.70
C SER A 55 19.41 20.41 -8.44
N GLY A 56 19.84 21.42 -7.69
CA GLY A 56 20.56 22.53 -8.25
C GLY A 56 21.81 21.95 -8.86
N ASP A 57 21.80 21.80 -10.18
CA ASP A 57 23.01 21.76 -10.98
C ASP A 57 23.69 23.12 -10.72
N ASN A 58 24.52 23.10 -9.69
CA ASN A 58 25.37 24.21 -9.29
C ASN A 58 26.52 24.21 -10.30
N ASP A 59 26.22 24.64 -11.53
CA ASP A 59 27.23 24.89 -12.54
C ASP A 59 28.16 26.00 -12.01
N GLY A 60 29.41 25.60 -11.83
CA GLY A 60 30.44 26.41 -11.21
C GLY A 60 30.61 27.75 -11.93
N ASN A 61 30.44 28.83 -11.19
CA ASN A 61 31.07 30.09 -11.51
C ASN A 61 31.80 30.59 -10.26
N GLU A 62 33.07 30.18 -10.15
CA GLU A 62 34.02 30.77 -9.23
C GLU A 62 34.26 32.23 -9.62
N ASN A 63 33.82 33.17 -8.79
CA ASN A 63 34.55 34.43 -8.58
C ASN A 63 34.20 35.07 -7.25
N ASN A 64 35.05 34.73 -6.27
CA ASN A 64 35.62 35.59 -5.23
C ASN A 64 34.84 36.86 -4.82
N GLY A 65 34.24 36.82 -3.64
CA GLY A 65 33.53 37.97 -3.06
C GLY A 65 33.02 37.75 -1.64
N ASN A 66 33.92 37.41 -0.72
CA ASN A 66 33.95 37.89 0.67
C ASN A 66 32.62 38.40 1.28
N ALA A 67 31.78 37.53 1.86
CA ALA A 67 30.77 37.96 2.84
C ALA A 67 30.19 36.79 3.65
N MET A 68 30.25 36.96 4.97
CA MET A 68 29.65 36.16 6.04
C MET A 68 28.30 35.51 5.72
N THR A 69 28.10 34.24 6.11
CA THR A 69 27.12 33.84 7.15
C THR A 69 27.09 32.32 7.32
N PHE A 70 27.85 31.81 8.29
CA PHE A 70 27.62 30.51 8.91
C PHE A 70 27.54 30.79 10.41
N ILE A 71 26.30 30.91 10.93
CA ILE A 71 25.83 30.75 12.33
C ILE A 71 24.44 31.42 12.42
N LYS A 72 23.39 30.60 12.36
CA LYS A 72 22.02 30.81 12.89
C LYS A 72 21.22 29.52 12.62
N GLY A 73 20.63 28.83 13.58
CA GLY A 73 20.51 29.08 15.01
C GLY A 73 20.00 27.84 15.74
N PHE A 74 20.55 27.62 16.93
CA PHE A 74 20.11 26.66 17.94
C PHE A 74 19.37 27.39 19.08
N PHE A 75 18.67 28.49 18.77
CA PHE A 75 17.97 29.31 19.76
C PHE A 75 16.51 29.51 19.36
N GLY A 76 15.63 29.19 20.30
CA GLY A 76 14.19 29.32 20.19
C GLY A 76 13.77 30.74 19.84
N GLY A 77 12.83 30.82 18.91
CA GLY A 77 12.19 32.04 18.48
C GLY A 77 11.13 31.68 17.46
N SER A 78 9.87 31.79 17.87
CA SER A 78 8.69 31.62 17.03
C SER A 78 8.76 32.58 15.84
N SER A 79 9.14 32.07 14.68
CA SER A 79 8.96 32.75 13.40
C SER A 79 8.24 31.79 12.47
N SER A 80 6.97 32.09 12.22
CA SER A 80 6.13 31.50 11.18
C SER A 80 6.72 31.84 9.81
N GLY A 81 7.81 31.16 9.45
CA GLY A 81 8.35 31.12 8.10
C GLY A 81 7.47 30.20 7.28
N GLY A 82 6.64 30.80 6.41
CA GLY A 82 5.81 30.10 5.45
C GLY A 82 6.67 29.20 4.57
N ILE A 83 6.66 27.91 4.91
CA ILE A 83 7.11 26.83 4.05
C ILE A 83 6.30 26.96 2.77
N GLY A 84 6.98 27.05 1.62
CA GLY A 84 6.37 27.10 0.30
C GLY A 84 5.44 25.91 0.10
N GLY A 85 4.18 26.10 0.47
CA GLY A 85 3.12 25.13 0.27
C GLY A 85 2.83 25.11 -1.21
N GLY A 86 3.28 24.06 -1.90
CA GLY A 86 2.74 23.72 -3.19
C GLY A 86 1.22 23.71 -3.06
N SER A 87 0.54 24.57 -3.82
CA SER A 87 -0.92 24.65 -3.82
C SER A 87 -1.45 23.26 -4.17
N ILE A 88 -2.01 22.58 -3.17
CA ILE A 88 -2.65 21.28 -3.38
C ILE A 88 -3.97 21.61 -4.06
N GLU A 89 -4.03 21.35 -5.34
CA GLU A 89 -5.26 21.46 -6.12
C GLU A 89 -6.13 20.27 -5.73
N SER A 90 -7.15 20.53 -4.92
CA SER A 90 -8.14 19.55 -4.51
C SER A 90 -9.24 19.46 -5.57
N VAL A 91 -9.61 18.24 -5.95
CA VAL A 91 -10.76 18.00 -6.83
C VAL A 91 -11.88 17.44 -5.98
N ASP A 92 -12.92 18.26 -5.78
CA ASP A 92 -14.13 17.88 -5.05
C ASP A 92 -15.08 17.06 -5.94
N GLY A 93 -15.97 16.29 -5.31
CA GLY A 93 -16.97 15.46 -6.01
C GLY A 93 -16.41 14.19 -6.65
N SER A 94 -15.20 13.76 -6.29
CA SER A 94 -14.67 12.46 -6.74
C SER A 94 -15.26 11.33 -5.90
N THR A 95 -15.60 10.21 -6.53
CA THR A 95 -15.97 8.96 -5.88
C THR A 95 -14.86 7.93 -6.05
N ILE A 96 -14.71 7.07 -5.04
CA ILE A 96 -13.89 5.86 -5.18
C ILE A 96 -14.79 4.72 -5.65
N GLU A 97 -14.38 4.09 -6.73
CA GLU A 97 -15.00 2.89 -7.26
C GLU A 97 -13.98 1.76 -7.32
N ILE A 98 -14.45 0.54 -7.17
CA ILE A 98 -13.63 -0.64 -7.37
C ILE A 98 -14.16 -1.38 -8.59
N ILE A 99 -13.30 -1.50 -9.60
CA ILE A 99 -13.65 -2.17 -10.85
C ILE A 99 -12.79 -3.42 -11.00
N ASP A 100 -13.32 -4.43 -11.70
CA ASP A 100 -12.48 -5.50 -12.21
C ASP A 100 -11.89 -5.11 -13.56
N ALA A 101 -10.57 -5.14 -13.65
CA ALA A 101 -9.86 -5.08 -14.92
C ALA A 101 -9.29 -6.47 -15.27
N ARG A 102 -8.81 -6.62 -16.52
CA ARG A 102 -8.14 -7.86 -16.96
C ARG A 102 -6.98 -8.26 -16.05
N GLY A 103 -6.18 -7.29 -15.60
CA GLY A 103 -5.07 -7.50 -14.66
C GLY A 103 -5.48 -7.64 -13.18
N GLY A 104 -6.77 -7.87 -12.90
CA GLY A 104 -7.32 -7.98 -11.56
C GLY A 104 -8.05 -6.72 -11.07
N PRO A 105 -8.45 -6.71 -9.79
CA PRO A 105 -9.22 -5.62 -9.21
C PRO A 105 -8.41 -4.33 -9.10
N GLN A 106 -9.03 -3.22 -9.49
CA GLN A 106 -8.42 -1.89 -9.51
C GLN A 106 -9.31 -0.89 -8.78
N LEU A 107 -8.67 -0.04 -7.99
CA LEU A 107 -9.28 1.14 -7.41
C LEU A 107 -9.25 2.25 -8.47
N VAL A 108 -10.41 2.84 -8.75
CA VAL A 108 -10.62 3.86 -9.77
C VAL A 108 -11.34 5.03 -9.16
N MET A 109 -11.00 6.24 -9.61
CA MET A 109 -11.63 7.48 -9.17
C MET A 109 -12.49 8.05 -10.30
N SER A 110 -13.69 8.55 -9.96
CA SER A 110 -14.67 9.10 -10.90
C SER A 110 -15.30 10.40 -10.38
N PRO A 111 -15.34 11.51 -11.13
CA PRO A 111 -14.69 11.71 -12.42
C PRO A 111 -13.16 11.71 -12.28
N PRO A 112 -12.42 11.33 -13.33
CA PRO A 112 -10.97 11.50 -13.32
C PRO A 112 -10.64 13.01 -13.21
N PRO A 113 -9.62 13.41 -12.44
CA PRO A 113 -9.25 14.82 -12.34
C PRO A 113 -8.97 15.40 -13.74
N GLU A 114 -9.24 16.67 -14.00
CA GLU A 114 -9.28 17.24 -15.37
C GLU A 114 -8.01 16.99 -16.20
N ARG A 115 -6.82 16.92 -15.59
CA ARG A 115 -5.57 16.52 -16.28
C ARG A 115 -5.39 15.02 -16.51
N ALA A 116 -6.16 14.17 -15.82
CA ALA A 116 -6.25 12.73 -16.09
C ALA A 116 -7.21 12.41 -17.25
N ILE A 117 -7.87 13.41 -17.85
CA ILE A 117 -8.56 13.22 -19.13
C ILE A 117 -7.54 12.89 -20.23
N GLU A 118 -6.31 13.44 -20.16
CA GLU A 118 -5.22 13.13 -21.11
C GLU A 118 -4.47 11.82 -20.78
N LEU A 119 -4.43 11.41 -19.50
CA LEU A 119 -3.69 10.24 -19.02
C LEU A 119 -4.56 9.00 -18.72
N GLY A 120 -5.87 9.11 -18.97
CA GLY A 120 -6.84 8.09 -18.57
C GLY A 120 -7.07 8.06 -17.06
N LYS A 121 -8.23 7.54 -16.65
CA LYS A 121 -8.60 7.30 -15.25
C LYS A 121 -7.40 6.70 -14.50
N LYS A 122 -6.90 7.34 -13.44
CA LYS A 122 -5.82 6.78 -12.62
C LYS A 122 -6.35 5.50 -11.97
N ARG A 123 -5.92 4.36 -12.49
CA ARG A 123 -6.29 3.04 -11.96
C ARG A 123 -5.15 2.52 -11.13
N VAL A 124 -5.41 2.22 -9.88
CA VAL A 124 -4.41 1.66 -8.97
C VAL A 124 -4.77 0.20 -8.71
N PRO A 125 -3.97 -0.76 -9.23
CA PRO A 125 -4.20 -2.18 -8.95
C PRO A 125 -4.12 -2.43 -7.45
N LEU A 126 -5.09 -3.17 -6.90
CA LEU A 126 -5.09 -3.47 -5.46
C LEU A 126 -3.83 -4.25 -5.04
N ARG A 127 -3.27 -5.03 -5.98
CA ARG A 127 -2.02 -5.78 -5.80
C ARG A 127 -0.79 -4.93 -5.53
N MET A 128 -0.78 -3.68 -6.01
CA MET A 128 0.37 -2.78 -5.85
C MET A 128 0.34 -2.00 -4.54
N ILE A 129 -0.75 -2.09 -3.77
CA ILE A 129 -0.89 -1.35 -2.52
C ILE A 129 -0.18 -2.11 -1.40
N LYS A 130 0.89 -1.49 -0.89
CA LYS A 130 1.71 -2.03 0.18
C LYS A 130 1.13 -1.73 1.55
N THR A 131 0.75 -0.49 1.79
CA THR A 131 0.24 -0.06 3.10
C THR A 131 -0.73 1.08 2.95
N ILE A 132 -1.71 1.12 3.85
CA ILE A 132 -2.69 2.19 3.97
C ILE A 132 -2.55 2.75 5.38
N ARG A 133 -2.42 4.08 5.50
CA ARG A 133 -2.24 4.77 6.77
C ARG A 133 -3.04 6.07 6.82
N LEU A 134 -3.30 6.55 8.03
CA LEU A 134 -3.82 7.90 8.26
C LEU A 134 -2.67 8.91 8.22
N ALA A 135 -2.88 10.04 7.57
CA ALA A 135 -1.92 11.13 7.51
C ALA A 135 -2.62 12.49 7.57
N GLY A 136 -2.63 13.08 8.76
CA GLY A 136 -3.36 14.32 9.03
C GLY A 136 -4.86 14.11 8.90
N SER A 137 -5.51 14.87 8.03
CA SER A 137 -6.93 14.76 7.70
C SER A 137 -7.26 13.55 6.80
N GLY A 138 -6.27 13.03 6.06
CA GLY A 138 -6.53 12.10 4.96
C GLY A 138 -6.05 10.68 5.15
N ILE A 139 -6.40 9.85 4.17
CA ILE A 139 -5.92 8.49 3.98
C ILE A 139 -4.82 8.50 2.92
N GLU A 140 -3.67 7.92 3.26
CA GLU A 140 -2.55 7.72 2.34
C GLU A 140 -2.40 6.25 1.97
N MET A 141 -2.27 5.99 0.67
CA MET A 141 -1.97 4.69 0.10
C MET A 141 -0.56 4.70 -0.48
N ILE A 142 0.26 3.80 0.04
CA ILE A 142 1.66 3.63 -0.33
C ILE A 142 1.76 2.37 -1.19
N LEU A 143 2.41 2.49 -2.35
CA LEU A 143 2.62 1.36 -3.23
C LEU A 143 3.85 0.52 -2.85
N ASP A 144 4.04 -0.60 -3.53
CA ASP A 144 5.15 -1.53 -3.29
C ASP A 144 6.55 -0.89 -3.44
N ASN A 145 6.67 0.11 -4.30
CA ASN A 145 7.90 0.89 -4.48
C ASN A 145 8.15 1.95 -3.38
N ASN A 146 7.31 1.98 -2.33
CA ASN A 146 7.26 3.01 -1.28
C ASN A 146 6.87 4.41 -1.75
N ASP A 147 6.42 4.57 -3.00
CA ASP A 147 5.89 5.85 -3.44
C ASP A 147 4.48 6.04 -2.87
N THR A 148 4.24 7.23 -2.34
CA THR A 148 2.89 7.68 -1.98
C THR A 148 2.17 7.98 -3.27
N VAL A 149 1.21 7.14 -3.63
CA VAL A 149 0.53 7.31 -4.93
C VAL A 149 -0.84 7.92 -4.78
N LEU A 150 -1.47 7.73 -3.62
CA LEU A 150 -2.79 8.27 -3.36
C LEU A 150 -2.91 8.90 -1.97
N LYS A 151 -3.30 10.18 -1.93
CA LYS A 151 -3.76 10.85 -0.72
C LYS A 151 -5.14 11.43 -0.99
N PHE A 152 -6.11 11.08 -0.17
CA PHE A 152 -7.47 11.62 -0.28
C PHE A 152 -8.09 11.80 1.10
N ASP A 153 -8.99 12.75 1.22
CA ASP A 153 -9.86 12.91 2.38
C ASP A 153 -11.22 12.28 2.08
N VAL A 154 -11.87 11.74 3.12
CA VAL A 154 -13.22 11.20 3.02
C VAL A 154 -14.20 12.34 3.28
N LEU A 155 -15.19 12.49 2.42
CA LEU A 155 -16.22 13.53 2.54
C LEU A 155 -17.51 12.92 3.05
N ILE A 156 -18.28 13.70 3.80
CA ILE A 156 -19.63 13.31 4.20
C ILE A 156 -20.47 13.19 2.91
N PRO A 157 -21.21 12.08 2.71
CA PRO A 157 -22.09 11.96 1.56
C PRO A 157 -23.08 13.13 1.58
N LEU A 158 -23.21 13.83 0.45
CA LEU A 158 -24.20 14.90 0.30
C LEU A 158 -25.56 14.29 0.64
N GLN A 159 -26.11 14.69 1.79
CA GLN A 159 -27.52 14.51 2.02
C GLN A 159 -28.18 15.41 0.99
N PHE A 160 -28.86 14.82 0.02
CA PHE A 160 -29.65 15.58 -0.95
C PHE A 160 -30.53 16.52 -0.13
N PRO A 161 -30.31 17.85 -0.20
CA PRO A 161 -31.18 18.77 0.50
C PRO A 161 -32.59 18.50 -0.03
N SER A 162 -33.53 18.20 0.86
CA SER A 162 -34.94 18.19 0.51
C SER A 162 -35.25 19.55 -0.13
N ASP A 163 -35.94 19.52 -1.28
CA ASP A 163 -36.08 20.54 -2.34
C ASP A 163 -36.40 22.01 -1.96
N ASP A 164 -36.32 22.43 -0.70
CA ASP A 164 -37.02 23.63 -0.24
C ASP A 164 -36.19 24.90 -0.01
N GLU A 165 -34.84 24.93 0.05
CA GLU A 165 -34.15 26.20 0.38
C GLU A 165 -32.83 26.47 -0.39
N GLU A 166 -32.83 27.62 -1.07
CA GLU A 166 -31.74 28.52 -1.50
C GLU A 166 -30.33 27.93 -1.78
N GLU A 167 -29.91 28.02 -3.05
CA GLU A 167 -28.57 27.64 -3.56
C GLU A 167 -27.42 28.43 -2.87
N GLY A 168 -26.99 27.96 -1.70
CA GLY A 168 -25.67 28.28 -1.15
C GLY A 168 -24.56 27.44 -1.78
N PRO A 169 -23.29 27.88 -1.76
CA PRO A 169 -22.18 27.05 -2.23
C PRO A 169 -22.13 25.75 -1.42
N ALA A 170 -22.15 24.60 -2.10
CA ALA A 170 -22.06 23.28 -1.48
C ALA A 170 -20.67 23.11 -0.83
N ASN A 171 -20.56 23.48 0.45
CA ASN A 171 -19.40 23.19 1.25
C ASN A 171 -19.41 21.70 1.60
N PHE A 172 -18.44 20.95 1.08
CA PHE A 172 -18.21 19.57 1.49
C PHE A 172 -17.42 19.57 2.78
N ASP A 173 -18.08 19.24 3.88
CA ASP A 173 -17.43 19.03 5.16
C ASP A 173 -16.65 17.72 5.15
N ASP A 174 -15.49 17.75 5.82
CA ASP A 174 -14.67 16.57 6.03
C ASP A 174 -15.45 15.55 6.88
N ALA A 175 -15.36 14.27 6.51
CA ALA A 175 -15.99 13.21 7.28
C ALA A 175 -15.40 13.13 8.69
N ASP A 176 -16.21 12.68 9.65
CA ASP A 176 -15.75 12.47 11.01
C ASP A 176 -14.65 11.38 11.08
N ASP A 177 -13.87 11.43 12.15
CA ASP A 177 -12.76 10.48 12.35
C ASP A 177 -13.24 9.02 12.34
N ALA A 178 -14.48 8.76 12.76
CA ALA A 178 -15.08 7.43 12.77
C ALA A 178 -15.29 6.89 11.35
N THR A 179 -15.95 7.66 10.47
CA THR A 179 -16.17 7.28 9.06
C THR A 179 -14.86 7.10 8.30
N ARG A 180 -13.88 7.97 8.57
CA ARG A 180 -12.55 7.86 7.98
C ARG A 180 -11.83 6.59 8.44
N ASN A 181 -11.89 6.27 9.74
CA ASN A 181 -11.31 5.04 10.27
C ASN A 181 -11.98 3.78 9.69
N ASP A 182 -13.30 3.78 9.56
CA ASP A 182 -14.04 2.68 8.95
C ASP A 182 -13.65 2.48 7.49
N THR A 183 -13.52 3.58 6.73
CA THR A 183 -13.05 3.54 5.34
C THR A 183 -11.64 2.96 5.24
N MET A 184 -10.73 3.36 6.14
CA MET A 184 -9.38 2.80 6.22
C MET A 184 -9.41 1.29 6.48
N VAL A 185 -10.23 0.82 7.44
CA VAL A 185 -10.35 -0.60 7.77
C VAL A 185 -10.89 -1.40 6.58
N GLN A 186 -11.88 -0.87 5.86
CA GLN A 186 -12.43 -1.50 4.67
C GLN A 186 -11.37 -1.66 3.56
N LEU A 187 -10.57 -0.62 3.32
CA LEU A 187 -9.49 -0.70 2.34
C LEU A 187 -8.40 -1.70 2.76
N GLN A 188 -8.04 -1.75 4.05
CA GLN A 188 -7.08 -2.73 4.57
C GLN A 188 -7.58 -4.17 4.37
N LEU A 189 -8.87 -4.43 4.64
CA LEU A 189 -9.48 -5.74 4.42
C LEU A 189 -9.39 -6.19 2.95
N LEU A 190 -9.60 -5.27 2.00
CA LEU A 190 -9.49 -5.58 0.58
C LEU A 190 -8.05 -5.87 0.13
N VAL A 191 -7.09 -5.07 0.61
CA VAL A 191 -5.67 -5.31 0.32
C VAL A 191 -5.22 -6.66 0.88
N GLU A 192 -5.61 -6.99 2.10
CA GLU A 192 -5.27 -8.28 2.71
C GLU A 192 -5.93 -9.46 1.98
N TRP A 193 -7.20 -9.31 1.61
CA TRP A 193 -7.91 -10.32 0.83
C TRP A 193 -7.22 -10.59 -0.52
N GLU A 194 -6.81 -9.55 -1.25
CA GLU A 194 -6.12 -9.70 -2.54
C GLU A 194 -4.75 -10.39 -2.36
N ARG A 195 -4.02 -10.09 -1.28
CA ARG A 195 -2.77 -10.82 -0.94
C ARG A 195 -3.01 -12.30 -0.68
N ARG A 196 -4.03 -12.64 0.13
CA ARG A 196 -4.39 -14.04 0.42
C ARG A 196 -4.76 -14.78 -0.87
N ARG A 197 -5.53 -14.12 -1.74
CA ARG A 197 -5.90 -14.65 -3.07
C ARG A 197 -4.67 -14.92 -3.93
N GLN A 198 -3.76 -13.97 -4.07
CA GLN A 198 -2.52 -14.15 -4.86
C GLN A 198 -1.64 -15.27 -4.32
N THR A 199 -1.50 -15.34 -3.00
CA THR A 199 -0.75 -16.43 -2.34
C THR A 199 -1.35 -17.80 -2.68
N ARG A 200 -2.68 -17.91 -2.73
CA ARG A 200 -3.36 -19.14 -3.17
C ARG A 200 -3.10 -19.45 -4.64
N LEU A 201 -3.17 -18.44 -5.52
CA LEU A 201 -2.90 -18.63 -6.96
C LEU A 201 -1.46 -19.12 -7.20
N LEU A 202 -0.48 -18.54 -6.50
CA LEU A 202 0.92 -18.98 -6.52
C LEU A 202 1.07 -20.41 -6.02
N THR A 203 0.40 -20.76 -4.91
CA THR A 203 0.44 -22.11 -4.32
C THR A 203 -0.15 -23.17 -5.25
N LEU A 204 -1.19 -22.81 -6.01
CA LEU A 204 -1.83 -23.71 -6.99
C LEU A 204 -1.05 -23.81 -8.31
N GLY A 205 0.02 -23.03 -8.49
CA GLY A 205 0.76 -22.98 -9.76
C GLY A 205 -0.04 -22.35 -10.91
N ILE A 206 -1.11 -21.62 -10.59
CA ILE A 206 -1.96 -20.89 -11.55
C ILE A 206 -1.54 -19.41 -11.58
N ALA A 207 -0.32 -19.08 -11.14
CA ALA A 207 0.23 -17.78 -11.45
C ALA A 207 0.37 -17.74 -12.96
N GLU A 208 -0.57 -17.05 -13.62
CA GLU A 208 -0.48 -16.74 -15.03
C GLU A 208 0.88 -16.08 -15.19
N ASP A 209 1.76 -16.78 -15.91
CA ASP A 209 2.91 -16.19 -16.56
C ASP A 209 2.26 -15.14 -17.50
N GLU A 210 1.97 -13.94 -16.98
CA GLU A 210 1.84 -12.72 -17.78
C GLU A 210 3.22 -12.54 -18.39
N SER A 211 3.47 -13.40 -19.38
CA SER A 211 4.45 -13.31 -20.43
C SER A 211 4.43 -11.85 -20.84
N SER A 212 5.41 -11.10 -20.36
CA SER A 212 5.89 -9.92 -21.05
C SER A 212 5.99 -10.34 -22.50
N GLU A 213 5.06 -9.90 -23.33
CA GLU A 213 5.17 -10.03 -24.78
C GLU A 213 6.53 -9.46 -25.11
N ASP A 214 7.45 -10.38 -25.42
CA ASP A 214 8.72 -10.12 -26.05
C ASP A 214 8.35 -9.31 -27.29
N VAL A 215 8.51 -7.99 -27.17
CA VAL A 215 8.49 -7.10 -28.32
C VAL A 215 9.58 -7.64 -29.23
N GLU A 216 9.14 -8.22 -30.34
CA GLU A 216 9.94 -8.78 -31.41
C GLU A 216 11.01 -7.77 -31.85
N ASN A 217 12.21 -7.87 -31.27
CA ASN A 217 13.39 -7.37 -31.93
C ASN A 217 13.73 -8.40 -33.01
N LEU A 218 13.07 -8.18 -34.15
CA LEU A 218 13.40 -8.74 -35.44
C LEU A 218 14.89 -8.57 -35.73
N ASP A 219 15.46 -9.66 -36.22
CA ASP A 219 16.72 -9.77 -36.96
C ASP A 219 18.02 -9.61 -36.15
N ASN A 220 18.40 -10.67 -35.42
CA ASN A 220 19.83 -10.98 -35.27
C ASN A 220 20.08 -12.48 -35.46
N ASP A 221 20.47 -12.80 -36.70
CA ASP A 221 20.94 -14.09 -37.17
C ASP A 221 22.24 -14.51 -36.46
N GLY A 222 22.33 -15.78 -36.03
CA GLY A 222 23.55 -16.33 -35.44
C GLY A 222 23.33 -17.19 -34.20
N GLY A 223 23.05 -18.48 -34.42
CA GLY A 223 22.64 -19.46 -33.43
C GLY A 223 23.46 -19.56 -32.14
N GLN A 224 22.74 -19.75 -31.03
CA GLN A 224 23.14 -20.65 -29.94
C GLN A 224 21.91 -21.05 -29.12
N SER A 225 21.60 -22.35 -29.12
CA SER A 225 20.51 -22.96 -28.39
C SER A 225 20.68 -22.76 -26.88
N SER A 226 19.74 -22.03 -26.26
CA SER A 226 19.74 -21.78 -24.81
C SER A 226 18.61 -22.53 -24.11
N PRO A 227 18.88 -23.58 -23.32
CA PRO A 227 17.93 -24.14 -22.36
C PRO A 227 18.17 -23.50 -20.99
N LYS A 228 17.70 -22.26 -20.75
CA LYS A 228 17.98 -21.52 -19.49
C LYS A 228 16.77 -21.08 -18.66
N ARG A 229 15.55 -21.56 -18.93
CA ARG A 229 14.36 -21.18 -18.12
C ARG A 229 13.98 -22.16 -17.00
N ARG A 230 14.46 -23.43 -17.04
CA ARG A 230 14.20 -24.42 -15.96
C ARG A 230 14.98 -24.19 -14.66
N GLY A 231 16.05 -23.40 -14.67
CA GLY A 231 16.91 -23.17 -13.50
C GLY A 231 16.31 -22.22 -12.46
N MET A 232 15.56 -21.21 -12.89
CA MET A 232 15.11 -20.12 -12.00
C MET A 232 14.09 -20.58 -10.95
N ILE A 233 13.26 -21.58 -11.26
CA ILE A 233 12.31 -22.15 -10.30
C ILE A 233 13.05 -22.97 -9.24
N ALA A 234 14.06 -23.74 -9.65
CA ALA A 234 14.89 -24.51 -8.73
C ALA A 234 15.70 -23.61 -7.79
N ASP A 235 16.19 -22.47 -8.28
CA ASP A 235 16.95 -21.51 -7.47
C ASP A 235 16.05 -20.79 -6.44
N LYS A 236 14.83 -20.39 -6.83
CA LYS A 236 13.84 -19.84 -5.87
C LYS A 236 13.44 -20.87 -4.81
N ALA A 237 13.23 -22.13 -5.18
CA ALA A 237 12.91 -23.19 -4.24
C ALA A 237 14.04 -23.42 -3.20
N ARG A 238 15.30 -23.42 -3.66
CA ARG A 238 16.48 -23.52 -2.78
C ARG A 238 16.59 -22.33 -1.84
N GLN A 239 16.31 -21.12 -2.32
CA GLN A 239 16.34 -19.91 -1.50
C GLN A 239 15.26 -19.94 -0.40
N VAL A 240 14.03 -20.34 -0.73
CA VAL A 240 12.95 -20.49 0.25
C VAL A 240 13.30 -21.57 1.29
N GLN A 241 13.84 -22.70 0.86
CA GLN A 241 14.29 -23.76 1.76
C GLN A 241 15.38 -23.28 2.72
N HIS A 242 16.33 -22.50 2.23
CA HIS A 242 17.40 -21.92 3.05
C HIS A 242 16.86 -20.97 4.13
N PHE A 243 15.89 -20.10 3.79
CA PHE A 243 15.28 -19.22 4.79
C PHE A 243 14.46 -19.98 5.83
N ALA A 244 13.68 -20.97 5.41
CA ALA A 244 12.93 -21.83 6.33
C ALA A 244 13.85 -22.56 7.31
N GLN A 245 14.98 -23.10 6.82
CA GLN A 245 15.97 -23.78 7.66
C GLN A 245 16.62 -22.82 8.67
N ARG A 246 16.96 -21.60 8.25
CA ARG A 246 17.54 -20.56 9.12
C ARG A 246 16.57 -20.12 10.22
N GLU A 247 15.28 -20.03 9.90
CA GLU A 247 14.25 -19.68 10.88
C GLU A 247 14.08 -20.76 11.95
N ILE A 248 14.12 -22.04 11.55
CA ILE A 248 14.08 -23.18 12.47
C ILE A 248 15.32 -23.17 13.38
N GLU A 249 16.51 -22.91 12.82
CA GLU A 249 17.73 -22.83 13.60
C GLU A 249 17.69 -21.69 14.62
N MET A 250 17.24 -20.49 14.21
CA MET A 250 17.07 -19.35 15.11
C MET A 250 16.09 -19.63 16.24
N LYS A 251 14.96 -20.28 15.94
CA LYS A 251 13.98 -20.71 16.95
C LYS A 251 14.58 -21.74 17.92
N LYS A 252 15.38 -22.69 17.43
CA LYS A 252 16.08 -23.68 18.27
C LYS A 252 17.12 -23.02 19.18
N GLN A 253 17.96 -22.14 18.64
CA GLN A 253 18.95 -21.39 19.43
C GLN A 253 18.28 -20.53 20.52
N LYS A 254 17.14 -19.89 20.20
CA LYS A 254 16.38 -19.12 21.19
C LYS A 254 15.88 -20.02 22.32
N ARG A 255 15.25 -21.16 21.98
CA ARG A 255 14.78 -22.15 22.97
C ARG A 255 15.93 -22.69 23.83
N ASP A 256 17.09 -22.96 23.24
CA ASP A 256 18.27 -23.44 23.98
C ASP A 256 18.83 -22.37 24.93
N ARG A 257 18.84 -21.09 24.52
CA ARG A 257 19.24 -19.97 25.40
C ARG A 257 18.28 -19.82 26.57
N GLU A 258 16.98 -19.90 26.31
CA GLU A 258 15.95 -19.85 27.35
C GLU A 258 16.03 -21.05 28.30
N ALA A 259 16.26 -22.26 27.77
CA ALA A 259 16.43 -23.47 28.59
C ALA A 259 17.69 -23.41 29.47
N ARG A 260 18.81 -22.88 28.95
CA ARG A 260 20.01 -22.63 29.77
C ARG A 260 19.71 -21.62 30.86
N LYS A 261 19.08 -20.48 30.51
CA LYS A 261 18.68 -19.45 31.49
C LYS A 261 17.76 -20.06 32.57
N ALA A 262 16.81 -20.90 32.19
CA ALA A 262 15.89 -21.57 33.12
C ALA A 262 16.62 -22.52 34.09
N LYS A 263 17.49 -23.40 33.59
CA LYS A 263 18.31 -24.30 34.44
C LYS A 263 19.11 -23.52 35.48
N TYR A 264 19.62 -22.39 35.06
CA TYR A 264 20.45 -21.52 35.85
C TYR A 264 19.68 -20.72 36.92
N VAL A 265 18.47 -20.25 36.58
CA VAL A 265 17.55 -19.64 37.56
C VAL A 265 17.11 -20.65 38.61
N GLN A 266 16.82 -21.90 38.20
CA GLN A 266 16.34 -22.96 39.09
C GLN A 266 17.43 -23.49 40.04
N GLY A 267 18.68 -23.61 39.58
CA GLY A 267 19.79 -24.18 40.37
C GLY A 267 20.55 -23.20 41.27
N ALA A 268 20.60 -21.90 40.93
CA ALA A 268 21.41 -20.91 41.65
C ALA A 268 20.62 -19.89 42.47
N GLY A 269 19.28 -20.05 42.54
CA GLY A 269 18.38 -19.18 43.30
C GLY A 269 18.47 -17.72 42.86
N GLY A 270 18.11 -17.41 41.61
CA GLY A 270 17.81 -16.06 41.08
C GLY A 270 18.90 -14.96 41.15
N LEU A 271 19.46 -14.69 42.34
CA LEU A 271 20.36 -13.58 42.66
C LEU A 271 21.74 -13.67 41.98
N LYS A 272 22.33 -14.86 41.85
CA LYS A 272 23.68 -15.01 41.26
C LYS A 272 23.73 -14.65 39.76
N TYR A 273 22.62 -14.85 39.03
CA TYR A 273 22.53 -14.52 37.60
C TYR A 273 22.54 -13.01 37.35
N THR A 274 21.91 -12.25 38.23
CA THR A 274 21.89 -10.78 38.16
C THR A 274 23.26 -10.20 38.50
N ALA A 275 23.96 -10.77 39.50
CA ALA A 275 25.31 -10.33 39.89
C ALA A 275 26.36 -10.56 38.78
N ILE A 276 26.37 -11.72 38.13
CA ILE A 276 27.30 -12.02 37.03
C ILE A 276 26.99 -11.15 35.79
N ALA A 277 25.72 -10.91 35.48
CA ALA A 277 25.34 -10.04 34.37
C ALA A 277 25.71 -8.56 34.60
N MET A 278 25.75 -8.10 35.85
CA MET A 278 26.23 -6.76 36.21
C MET A 278 27.77 -6.68 36.20
N ALA A 279 28.49 -7.74 36.58
CA ALA A 279 29.95 -7.76 36.60
C ALA A 279 30.61 -7.77 35.21
N ASN A 280 29.93 -8.28 34.16
CA ASN A 280 30.45 -8.25 32.78
C ASN A 280 30.15 -6.94 32.01
N ARG A 281 29.54 -5.94 32.68
CA ARG A 281 29.26 -4.62 32.10
C ARG A 281 30.23 -3.52 32.58
N SER A 282 31.06 -3.81 33.57
CA SER A 282 32.20 -2.97 34.02
C SER A 282 33.46 -3.38 33.28
#